data_AF-A0A537QBK2-F1
#
_entry.id   AF-A0A537QBK2-F1
#
_cell.length_a   1.000
_cell.length_b   1.000
_cell.length_c   1.000
_cell.angle_alpha   90.00
_cell.angle_beta   90.00
_cell.angle_gamma   90.00
#
_symmetry.space_group_name_H-M   'P 1'
#
loop_
_entity.id
_entity.type
_entity.pdbx_description
1 polymer ?
#
loop_
_entity_poly.entity_id
_entity_poly.type
_entity_poly.pdbx_seq_one_letter_code
_entity_poly.pdbx_strand_id
1 'polypeptide(L)' 'MEADLQTKVAKYESKAAKCKEWAEQAKEGPQRALYEGLAGYYDELATDFRQVIAKRKSA' A
#
# COMPACT_ATOMS: atom_id res chain seq x y z
N MET A 1 -1.38 17.36 10.92
CA MET A 1 -2.18 16.98 9.73
C MET A 1 -1.36 16.14 8.75
N GLU A 2 -0.09 16.46 8.48
CA GLU A 2 0.80 15.63 7.63
C GLU A 2 1.34 14.37 8.32
N ALA A 3 1.65 14.43 9.63
CA ALA A 3 2.11 13.26 10.37
C ALA A 3 1.07 12.11 10.36
N ASP A 4 -0.23 12.43 10.43
CA ASP A 4 -1.31 11.44 10.31
C ASP A 4 -1.32 10.78 8.91
N LEU A 5 -1.13 11.57 7.87
CA LEU A 5 -1.04 11.08 6.50
C LEU A 5 0.20 10.20 6.30
N GLN A 6 1.35 10.58 6.85
CA GLN A 6 2.56 9.76 6.82
C GLN A 6 2.39 8.44 7.59
N THR A 7 1.74 8.46 8.76
CA THR A 7 1.41 7.23 9.50
C THR A 7 0.46 6.33 8.71
N LYS A 8 -0.53 6.92 8.01
CA LYS A 8 -1.40 6.16 7.11
C LYS A 8 -0.64 5.54 5.94
N VAL A 9 0.24 6.29 5.28
CA VAL A 9 1.13 5.78 4.21
C VAL A 9 1.91 4.56 4.72
N ALA A 10 2.62 4.69 5.84
CA ALA A 10 3.41 3.59 6.41
C ALA A 10 2.55 2.36 6.74
N LYS A 11 1.32 2.57 7.21
CA LYS A 11 0.35 1.49 7.47
C LYS A 11 -0.09 0.78 6.19
N TYR A 12 -0.35 1.52 5.11
CA TYR A 12 -0.75 0.94 3.83
C TYR A 12 0.42 0.24 3.13
N GLU A 13 1.62 0.80 3.18
CA GLU A 13 2.83 0.14 2.68
C GLU A 13 3.11 -1.17 3.42
N SER A 14 2.97 -1.18 4.75
CA SER A 14 3.12 -2.41 5.54
C SER A 14 2.05 -3.46 5.18
N LYS A 15 0.84 -3.03 4.85
CA LYS A 15 -0.22 -3.95 4.38
C LYS A 15 0.05 -4.46 2.96
N ALA A 16 0.56 -3.60 2.08
CA ALA A 16 0.96 -3.99 0.72
C ALA A 16 2.09 -5.03 0.78
N ALA A 17 3.12 -4.79 1.60
CA ALA A 17 4.21 -5.72 1.83
C ALA A 17 3.71 -7.09 2.34
N LYS A 18 2.86 -7.09 3.37
CA LYS A 18 2.24 -8.34 3.86
C LYS A 18 1.42 -9.06 2.80
N CYS A 19 0.69 -8.34 1.95
CA CYS A 19 -0.06 -8.95 0.86
C CYS A 19 0.89 -9.55 -0.19
N LYS A 20 2.02 -8.89 -0.51
CA LYS A 20 3.05 -9.47 -1.40
C LYS A 20 3.64 -10.75 -0.79
N GLU A 21 4.00 -10.74 0.49
CA GLU A 21 4.50 -11.92 1.19
C GLU A 21 3.47 -13.08 1.22
N TRP A 22 2.19 -12.76 1.38
CA TRP A 22 1.12 -13.77 1.33
C TRP A 22 0.86 -14.27 -0.09
N ALA A 23 1.03 -13.42 -1.11
CA ALA A 23 0.98 -13.82 -2.50
C ALA A 23 2.12 -14.78 -2.88
N GLU A 24 3.32 -14.54 -2.35
CA GLU A 24 4.49 -15.42 -2.57
C GLU A 24 4.32 -16.77 -1.85
N GLN A 25 3.71 -16.79 -0.67
CA GLN A 25 3.41 -18.02 0.07
C GLN A 25 2.16 -18.74 -0.43
N ALA A 26 1.31 -18.09 -1.21
CA ALA A 26 0.09 -18.67 -1.73
C ALA A 26 0.42 -19.78 -2.73
N LYS A 27 0.01 -21.00 -2.38
CA LYS A 27 0.24 -22.21 -3.18
C LYS A 27 -0.69 -22.28 -4.39
N GLU A 28 -1.82 -21.58 -4.34
CA GLU A 28 -2.86 -21.60 -5.36
C GLU A 28 -2.89 -20.27 -6.14
N GLY A 29 -2.94 -20.37 -7.48
CA GLY A 29 -2.95 -19.23 -8.39
C GLY A 29 -4.04 -18.17 -8.10
N PRO A 30 -5.29 -18.55 -7.78
CA PRO A 30 -6.35 -17.57 -7.45
C PRO A 30 -6.07 -16.80 -6.16
N GLN A 31 -5.48 -17.47 -5.17
CA GLN A 31 -5.18 -16.88 -3.87
C GLN A 31 -3.99 -15.91 -3.98
N ARG A 32 -2.99 -16.29 -4.78
CA ARG A 32 -1.89 -15.42 -5.17
C ARG A 32 -2.40 -14.18 -5.91
N ALA A 33 -3.24 -14.34 -6.92
CA ALA A 33 -3.81 -13.22 -7.69
C ALA A 33 -4.63 -12.26 -6.81
N LEU A 34 -5.39 -12.79 -5.84
CA LEU A 34 -6.11 -11.98 -4.86
C LEU A 34 -5.16 -11.12 -4.02
N TYR A 35 -4.08 -11.72 -3.50
CA TYR A 35 -3.11 -11.00 -2.67
C TYR A 35 -2.25 -10.02 -3.49
N GLU A 36 -1.89 -10.34 -4.73
CA GLU A 36 -1.23 -9.41 -5.65
C GLU A 36 -2.13 -8.19 -5.96
N GLY A 37 -3.43 -8.43 -6.18
CA GLY A 37 -4.40 -7.36 -6.37
C GLY A 37 -4.56 -6.46 -5.13
N LEU A 38 -4.63 -7.07 -3.94
CA LEU A 38 -4.66 -6.32 -2.68
C LEU A 38 -3.37 -5.53 -2.46
N ALA A 39 -2.22 -6.11 -2.75
CA ALA A 39 -0.94 -5.42 -2.67
C ALA A 39 -0.93 -4.20 -3.59
N GLY A 40 -1.33 -4.35 -4.85
CA GLY A 40 -1.42 -3.26 -5.81
C GLY A 40 -2.35 -2.14 -5.34
N TYR A 41 -3.53 -2.48 -4.82
CA TYR A 41 -4.47 -1.49 -4.28
C TYR A 41 -3.88 -0.69 -3.12
N TYR A 42 -3.21 -1.35 -2.17
CA TYR A 42 -2.59 -0.66 -1.03
C TYR A 42 -1.36 0.18 -1.44
N ASP A 43 -0.62 -0.25 -2.46
CA ASP A 43 0.53 0.47 -3.03
C ASP A 43 0.09 1.75 -3.75
N GLU A 44 -0.98 1.66 -4.54
CA GLU A 44 -1.61 2.81 -5.20
C GLU A 44 -2.16 3.81 -4.19
N LEU A 45 -2.85 3.33 -3.15
CA LEU A 45 -3.36 4.17 -2.07
C LEU A 45 -2.23 4.90 -1.32
N ALA A 46 -1.14 4.19 -1.01
CA ALA A 46 0.05 4.79 -0.39
C ALA A 46 0.70 5.85 -1.29
N THR A 47 0.71 5.62 -2.61
CA THR A 47 1.22 6.57 -3.61
C THR A 47 0.37 7.84 -3.68
N ASP A 48 -0.96 7.71 -3.68
CA ASP A 48 -1.87 8.87 -3.68
C ASP A 48 -1.67 9.73 -2.43
N PHE A 49 -1.60 9.10 -1.25
CA PHE A 49 -1.30 9.81 -0.01
C PHE A 49 0.06 10.52 -0.04
N ARG A 50 1.11 9.90 -0.61
CA ARG A 50 2.41 10.56 -0.80
C ARG A 50 2.31 11.77 -1.71
N GLN A 51 1.55 11.69 -2.81
CA GLN A 51 1.33 12.84 -3.69
C GLN A 51 0.60 13.98 -2.97
N VAL A 52 -0.41 13.66 -2.16
CA VAL A 52 -1.12 14.67 -1.35
C VAL A 52 -0.19 15.33 -0.33
N ILE A 53 0.65 14.55 0.35
CA ILE A 53 1.66 15.09 1.29
C ILE A 53 2.65 15.99 0.53
N ALA A 54 3.16 15.55 -0.61
CA ALA A 54 4.08 16.35 -1.44
C ALA A 54 3.43 17.67 -1.87
N LYS A 55 2.19 17.64 -2.37
CA LYS A 55 1.43 18.85 -2.73
C LYS A 55 1.25 19.81 -1.54
N ARG A 56 0.96 19.28 -0.34
CA ARG A 56 0.83 20.10 0.87
C ARG A 56 2.15 20.71 1.35
N LYS A 57 3.27 20.02 1.11
CA LYS A 57 4.61 20.51 1.47
C LYS A 57 5.14 21.57 0.49
N SER A 58 4.62 21.58 -0.74
CA SER A 58 4.97 22.55 -1.78
C SER A 58 4.05 23.78 -1.84
N ALA A 59 3.01 23.84 -1.01
CA ALA A 59 2.10 24.97 -0.85
C ALA A 59 2.48 25.80 0.38
#